data_AF-A0A6I6CU70-F1
#
_entry.id   AF-A0A6I6CU70-F1
#
_cell.length_a   1.000
_cell.length_b   1.000
_cell.length_c   1.000
_cell.angle_alpha   90.00
_cell.angle_beta   90.00
_cell.angle_gamma   90.00
#
_symmetry.space_group_name_H-M   'P 1'
#
loop_
_entity.id
_entity.type
_entity.pdbx_description
1 polymer ?
#
loop_
_entity_poly.entity_id
_entity_poly.type
_entity_poly.pdbx_seq_one_letter_code
_entity_poly.pdbx_strand_id
1 'polypeptide(L)'
;MNIFVLDENPVIAARMLCDKHIVKMPLETAQLLSSVFSIALKAPNPFVSITNQNIEVPYKLTHKNHPCSLWARQSKGSFCWLIEYGRELCKEYTWRYKRTHKSEEIVDWCDSNKDLLIFQSADIQTFIQALPDRYKCSSPIKAYREYYLKEKMRFAKWEKGREAPG
;
A
#
# COMPACT_ATOMS: atom_id res chain seq x y z
N MET A 1 2.74 9.21 4.08
CA MET A 1 2.35 7.89 3.56
C MET A 1 2.89 7.75 2.15
N ASN A 2 3.51 6.64 1.80
CA ASN A 2 3.78 6.33 0.39
C ASN A 2 3.50 4.84 0.15
N ILE A 3 3.23 4.43 -1.08
CA ILE A 3 3.11 3.01 -1.44
C ILE A 3 4.47 2.49 -1.95
N PHE A 4 5.31 3.34 -2.55
CA PHE A 4 6.54 2.94 -3.23
C PHE A 4 6.31 1.80 -4.24
N VAL A 5 5.57 2.10 -5.31
CA VAL A 5 5.29 1.12 -6.36
C VAL A 5 6.54 0.91 -7.23
N LEU A 6 7.43 0.04 -6.77
CA LEU A 6 8.70 -0.27 -7.45
C LEU A 6 8.55 -1.30 -8.58
N ASP A 7 7.41 -1.98 -8.65
CA ASP A 7 7.04 -2.93 -9.71
C ASP A 7 5.51 -3.06 -9.78
N GLU A 8 4.97 -3.51 -10.91
CA GLU A 8 3.53 -3.81 -11.03
C GLU A 8 3.18 -5.08 -10.28
N ASN A 9 4.12 -6.03 -10.17
CA ASN A 9 3.92 -7.23 -9.38
C ASN A 9 4.16 -6.90 -7.89
N PRO A 10 3.15 -7.07 -7.01
CA PRO A 10 3.27 -6.72 -5.60
C PRO A 10 4.38 -7.51 -4.88
N VAL A 11 4.64 -8.75 -5.29
CA VAL A 11 5.73 -9.59 -4.75
C VAL A 11 7.08 -8.97 -5.06
N ILE A 12 7.30 -8.55 -6.31
CA ILE A 12 8.56 -7.94 -6.74
C ILE A 12 8.70 -6.58 -6.07
N ALA A 13 7.65 -5.75 -6.08
CA ALA A 13 7.65 -4.43 -5.46
C ALA A 13 8.05 -4.50 -3.97
N ALA A 14 7.48 -5.44 -3.21
CA ALA A 14 7.82 -5.62 -1.79
C ALA A 14 9.28 -6.03 -1.63
N ARG A 15 9.75 -7.02 -2.39
CA ARG A 15 11.14 -7.51 -2.32
C ARG A 15 12.16 -6.45 -2.68
N MET A 16 11.83 -5.51 -3.57
CA MET A 16 12.72 -4.42 -3.96
C MET A 16 12.95 -3.39 -2.84
N LEU A 17 12.05 -3.27 -1.87
CA LEU A 17 12.24 -2.33 -0.78
C LEU A 17 13.48 -2.67 0.06
N CYS A 18 14.12 -1.62 0.56
CA CYS A 18 15.25 -1.73 1.47
C CYS A 18 14.76 -2.08 2.87
N ASP A 19 15.68 -2.61 3.68
CA ASP A 19 15.40 -3.15 5.01
C ASP A 19 14.63 -2.13 5.88
N LYS A 20 15.05 -0.87 5.87
CA LYS A 20 14.41 0.19 6.64
C LYS A 20 12.94 0.43 6.24
N HIS A 21 12.61 0.33 4.95
CA HIS A 21 11.24 0.50 4.50
C HIS A 21 10.38 -0.72 4.78
N ILE A 22 10.93 -1.94 4.69
CA ILE A 22 10.19 -3.16 5.08
C ILE A 22 9.68 -3.11 6.52
N VAL A 23 10.37 -2.41 7.43
CA VAL A 23 9.89 -2.20 8.81
C VAL A 23 8.67 -1.26 8.89
N LYS A 24 8.58 -0.26 8.01
CA LYS A 24 7.57 0.82 8.12
C LYS A 24 6.38 0.63 7.20
N MET A 25 6.62 0.06 6.03
CA MET A 25 5.65 -0.01 4.94
C MET A 25 4.43 -0.90 5.22
N PRO A 26 4.53 -2.02 5.97
CA PRO A 26 3.35 -2.77 6.36
C PRO A 26 2.34 -1.91 7.16
N LEU A 27 2.83 -1.08 8.09
CA LEU A 27 1.97 -0.19 8.88
C LEU A 27 1.30 0.87 8.01
N GLU A 28 2.07 1.56 7.16
CA GLU A 28 1.52 2.58 6.25
C GLU A 28 0.49 1.98 5.29
N THR A 29 0.74 0.76 4.80
CA THR A 29 -0.18 0.04 3.90
C THR A 29 -1.46 -0.37 4.62
N ALA A 30 -1.37 -0.94 5.82
CA ALA A 30 -2.55 -1.29 6.63
C ALA A 30 -3.39 -0.06 7.00
N GLN A 31 -2.77 1.09 7.26
CA GLN A 31 -3.47 2.36 7.48
C GLN A 31 -4.22 2.84 6.23
N LEU A 32 -3.62 2.70 5.04
CA LEU A 32 -4.29 3.02 3.78
C LEU A 32 -5.48 2.09 3.53
N LEU A 33 -5.33 0.78 3.74
CA LEU A 33 -6.42 -0.19 3.60
C LEU A 33 -7.57 0.10 4.57
N SER A 34 -7.28 0.30 5.85
CA SER A 34 -8.28 0.69 6.86
C SER A 34 -8.96 2.02 6.53
N SER A 35 -8.25 2.95 5.89
CA SER A 35 -8.83 4.22 5.46
C SER A 35 -9.97 4.03 4.45
N VAL A 36 -9.90 3.01 3.60
CA VAL A 36 -10.96 2.72 2.60
C VAL A 36 -12.25 2.32 3.31
N PHE A 37 -12.19 1.38 4.25
CA PHE A 37 -13.35 0.99 5.07
C PHE A 37 -13.91 2.17 5.88
N SER A 38 -13.04 2.92 6.55
CA SER A 38 -13.44 4.10 7.33
C SER A 38 -14.13 5.17 6.47
N ILE A 39 -13.79 5.26 5.19
CA ILE A 39 -14.40 6.21 4.26
C ILE A 39 -15.72 5.66 3.72
N ALA A 40 -15.78 4.37 3.40
CA ALA A 40 -17.00 3.71 2.94
C ALA A 40 -18.12 3.71 4.00
N LEU A 41 -17.75 3.70 5.29
CA LEU A 41 -18.67 3.85 6.42
C LEU A 41 -19.20 5.28 6.60
N LYS A 42 -18.56 6.29 6.00
CA LYS A 42 -19.01 7.67 6.09
C LYS A 42 -19.98 7.96 4.96
N ALA A 43 -20.87 8.93 5.19
CA ALA A 43 -21.90 9.43 4.25
C ALA A 43 -21.36 9.62 2.81
N PRO A 44 -22.24 9.62 1.79
CA PRO A 44 -22.00 9.02 0.49
C PRO A 44 -20.66 9.42 -0.12
N ASN A 45 -19.81 8.42 -0.38
CA ASN A 45 -18.59 8.58 -1.14
C ASN A 45 -18.82 8.15 -2.59
N PRO A 46 -18.35 8.92 -3.59
CA PRO A 46 -18.63 8.63 -5.00
C PRO A 46 -17.90 7.40 -5.55
N PHE A 47 -16.90 6.84 -4.84
CA PHE A 47 -16.08 5.74 -5.36
C PHE A 47 -16.31 4.40 -4.65
N VAL A 48 -16.61 4.44 -3.35
CA VAL A 48 -16.75 3.25 -2.53
C VAL A 48 -17.86 3.41 -1.49
N SER A 49 -18.71 2.40 -1.36
CA SER A 49 -19.67 2.27 -0.28
C SER A 49 -19.51 0.92 0.42
N ILE A 50 -20.28 0.67 1.47
CA ILE A 50 -20.20 -0.56 2.25
C ILE A 50 -21.58 -1.17 2.48
N THR A 51 -21.67 -2.49 2.40
CA THR A 51 -22.94 -3.25 2.59
C THR A 51 -23.34 -3.37 4.06
N ASN A 52 -22.37 -3.36 4.98
CA ASN A 52 -22.58 -3.50 6.41
C ASN A 52 -21.96 -2.32 7.17
N GLN A 53 -22.78 -1.56 7.89
CA GLN A 53 -22.31 -0.43 8.69
C GLN A 53 -21.85 -0.83 10.10
N ASN A 54 -22.16 -2.05 10.55
CA ASN A 54 -21.81 -2.54 11.89
C ASN A 54 -20.46 -3.28 11.87
N ILE A 55 -19.43 -2.63 11.32
CA ILE A 55 -18.06 -3.15 11.38
C ILE A 55 -17.15 -2.18 12.13
N GLU A 56 -16.23 -2.73 12.91
CA GLU A 56 -15.20 -1.95 13.58
C GLU A 56 -13.92 -1.99 12.76
N VAL A 57 -13.50 -0.83 12.23
CA VAL A 57 -12.29 -0.74 11.42
C VAL A 57 -11.06 -0.73 12.35
N PRO A 58 -10.08 -1.62 12.14
CA PRO A 58 -8.99 -1.83 13.10
C PRO A 58 -8.07 -0.63 13.31
N TYR A 59 -7.77 0.14 12.25
CA TYR A 59 -7.01 1.38 12.37
C TYR A 59 -7.88 2.61 12.12
N LYS A 60 -7.67 3.64 12.97
CA LYS A 60 -8.31 4.94 12.83
C LYS A 60 -7.97 5.58 11.48
N LEU A 61 -8.93 6.28 10.91
CA LEU A 61 -8.75 7.03 9.66
C LEU A 61 -7.61 8.05 9.78
N THR A 62 -6.63 7.94 8.89
CA THR A 62 -5.55 8.92 8.73
C THR A 62 -5.46 9.38 7.29
N HIS A 63 -4.91 10.57 7.06
CA HIS A 63 -4.50 11.04 5.73
C HIS A 63 -5.56 10.89 4.60
N LYS A 64 -6.86 11.09 4.89
CA LYS A 64 -7.98 10.84 3.96
C LYS A 64 -7.88 11.52 2.58
N ASN A 65 -7.20 12.67 2.51
CA ASN A 65 -7.02 13.46 1.28
C ASN A 65 -5.65 13.23 0.62
N HIS A 66 -4.82 12.35 1.18
CA HIS A 66 -3.52 12.05 0.61
C HIS A 66 -3.69 11.28 -0.72
N PRO A 67 -2.86 11.54 -1.74
CA PRO A 67 -2.99 10.90 -3.06
C PRO A 67 -3.08 9.37 -3.00
N CYS A 68 -2.27 8.70 -2.16
CA CYS A 68 -2.36 7.25 -1.96
C CYS A 68 -3.68 6.77 -1.33
N SER A 69 -4.28 7.55 -0.42
CA SER A 69 -5.58 7.19 0.18
C SER A 69 -6.72 7.39 -0.82
N LEU A 70 -6.61 8.37 -1.72
CA LEU A 70 -7.53 8.56 -2.85
C LEU A 70 -7.43 7.40 -3.83
N TRP A 71 -6.22 7.03 -4.25
CA TRP A 71 -5.99 5.93 -5.17
C TRP A 71 -6.49 4.58 -4.62
N ALA A 72 -6.21 4.30 -3.34
CA ALA A 72 -6.61 3.03 -2.70
C ALA A 72 -8.13 2.80 -2.69
N ARG A 73 -8.94 3.86 -2.66
CA ARG A 73 -10.41 3.76 -2.65
C ARG A 73 -11.07 3.94 -4.00
N GLN A 74 -10.30 4.21 -5.05
CA GLN A 74 -10.85 4.61 -6.35
C GLN A 74 -11.46 3.44 -7.13
N SER A 75 -10.93 2.22 -6.92
CA SER A 75 -11.39 1.01 -7.61
C SER A 75 -11.12 -0.24 -6.78
N LYS A 76 -11.84 -1.33 -7.10
CA LYS A 76 -11.58 -2.66 -6.55
C LYS A 76 -10.17 -3.14 -6.88
N GLY A 77 -9.71 -2.94 -8.12
CA GLY A 77 -8.38 -3.35 -8.57
C GLY A 77 -7.25 -2.68 -7.79
N SER A 78 -7.34 -1.36 -7.56
CA SER A 78 -6.36 -0.63 -6.74
C SER A 78 -6.34 -1.13 -5.29
N PHE A 79 -7.52 -1.40 -4.73
CA PHE A 79 -7.64 -1.91 -3.36
C PHE A 79 -7.08 -3.33 -3.21
N CYS A 80 -7.44 -4.24 -4.12
CA CYS A 80 -6.94 -5.62 -4.13
C CYS A 80 -5.42 -5.67 -4.31
N TRP A 81 -4.87 -4.87 -5.24
CA TRP A 81 -3.42 -4.77 -5.40
C TRP A 81 -2.74 -4.32 -4.10
N LEU A 82 -3.34 -3.36 -3.39
CA LEU A 82 -2.79 -2.87 -2.13
C LEU A 82 -2.87 -3.91 -1.00
N ILE A 83 -3.90 -4.77 -0.99
CA ILE A 83 -3.98 -5.92 -0.08
C ILE A 83 -2.84 -6.89 -0.38
N GLU A 84 -2.68 -7.32 -1.63
CA GLU A 84 -1.63 -8.25 -2.03
C GLU A 84 -0.25 -7.68 -1.69
N TYR A 85 -0.01 -6.41 -2.01
CA TYR A 85 1.22 -5.72 -1.64
C TYR A 85 1.44 -5.69 -0.13
N GLY A 86 0.40 -5.38 0.67
CA GLY A 86 0.46 -5.43 2.13
C GLY A 86 0.85 -6.81 2.68
N ARG A 87 0.29 -7.88 2.12
CA ARG A 87 0.61 -9.26 2.50
C ARG A 87 2.05 -9.61 2.13
N GLU A 88 2.51 -9.23 0.94
CA GLU A 88 3.89 -9.46 0.51
C GLU A 88 4.91 -8.66 1.32
N LEU A 89 4.56 -7.44 1.76
CA LEU A 89 5.36 -6.67 2.70
C LEU A 89 5.51 -7.38 4.05
N CYS A 90 4.43 -7.93 4.59
CA CYS A 90 4.47 -8.70 5.84
C CYS A 90 5.29 -9.99 5.71
N LYS A 91 5.10 -10.75 4.63
CA LYS A 91 5.92 -11.93 4.33
C LYS A 91 7.40 -11.59 4.22
N GLU A 92 7.73 -10.51 3.51
CA GLU A 92 9.09 -10.04 3.35
C GLU A 92 9.69 -9.58 4.69
N TYR A 93 8.92 -8.88 5.52
CA TYR A 93 9.33 -8.52 6.88
C TYR A 93 9.63 -9.76 7.72
N THR A 94 8.71 -10.73 7.76
CA THR A 94 8.90 -11.99 8.49
C THR A 94 10.13 -12.73 8.00
N TRP A 95 10.35 -12.77 6.69
CA TRP A 95 11.51 -13.40 6.11
C TRP A 95 12.84 -12.72 6.51
N ARG A 96 12.91 -11.38 6.45
CA ARG A 96 14.14 -10.60 6.77
C ARG A 96 14.42 -10.47 8.26
N TYR A 97 13.38 -10.37 9.09
CA TYR A 97 13.48 -10.03 10.51
C TYR A 97 13.12 -11.19 11.44
N LYS A 98 12.67 -12.32 10.91
CA LYS A 98 12.29 -13.55 11.65
C LYS A 98 11.24 -13.29 12.74
N ARG A 99 10.34 -12.33 12.50
CA ARG A 99 9.24 -11.94 13.38
C ARG A 99 8.04 -11.52 12.55
N THR A 100 6.83 -11.78 13.03
CA THR A 100 5.58 -11.31 12.42
C THR A 100 5.42 -9.80 12.61
N HIS A 101 4.98 -9.09 11.57
CA HIS A 101 4.67 -7.67 11.68
C HIS A 101 3.26 -7.50 12.26
N LYS A 102 3.06 -6.63 13.27
CA LYS A 102 1.74 -6.44 13.90
C LYS A 102 0.63 -6.05 12.93
N SER A 103 0.98 -5.37 11.84
CA SER A 103 0.01 -4.97 10.82
C SER A 103 -0.43 -6.10 9.89
N GLU A 104 0.16 -7.31 9.98
CA GLU A 104 -0.28 -8.48 9.21
C GLU A 104 -1.74 -8.83 9.51
N GLU A 105 -2.11 -8.90 10.79
CA GLU A 105 -3.49 -9.13 11.23
C GLU A 105 -4.47 -8.09 10.67
N ILE A 106 -4.01 -6.84 10.50
CA ILE A 106 -4.83 -5.75 9.99
C ILE A 106 -5.02 -5.85 8.47
N VAL A 107 -3.97 -6.25 7.76
CA VAL A 107 -4.06 -6.53 6.31
C VAL A 107 -4.97 -7.73 6.07
N ASP A 108 -4.84 -8.81 6.86
CA ASP A 108 -5.68 -10.00 6.75
C ASP A 108 -7.15 -9.70 7.09
N TRP A 109 -7.40 -8.84 8.08
CA TRP A 109 -8.75 -8.34 8.35
C TRP A 109 -9.32 -7.59 7.14
N CYS A 110 -8.52 -6.72 6.51
CA CYS A 110 -8.96 -5.97 5.33
C CYS A 110 -9.25 -6.92 4.14
N ASP A 111 -8.44 -7.96 3.94
CA ASP A 111 -8.65 -8.97 2.91
C ASP A 111 -9.93 -9.78 3.17
N SER A 112 -10.13 -10.23 4.40
CA SER A 112 -11.30 -11.02 4.81
C SER A 112 -12.61 -10.24 4.71
N ASN A 113 -12.57 -8.92 4.80
CA ASN A 113 -13.74 -8.04 4.76
C ASN A 113 -13.89 -7.30 3.41
N LYS A 114 -13.02 -7.53 2.42
CA LYS A 114 -13.00 -6.76 1.18
C LYS A 114 -14.32 -6.80 0.40
N ASP A 115 -15.05 -7.91 0.49
CA ASP A 115 -16.32 -8.11 -0.21
C ASP A 115 -17.50 -7.34 0.43
N LEU A 116 -17.29 -6.73 1.60
CA LEU A 116 -18.22 -5.74 2.15
C LEU A 116 -18.18 -4.42 1.38
N LEU A 117 -17.06 -4.12 0.71
CA LEU A 117 -16.88 -2.88 -0.03
C LEU A 117 -17.47 -3.01 -1.44
N ILE A 118 -18.28 -2.03 -1.82
CA ILE A 118 -18.81 -1.87 -3.17
C ILE A 118 -18.06 -0.73 -3.83
N PHE A 119 -17.22 -1.06 -4.82
CA PHE A 119 -16.51 -0.07 -5.64
C PHE A 119 -17.28 0.22 -6.93
N GLN A 120 -17.23 1.47 -7.39
CA GLN A 120 -17.82 1.87 -8.68
C GLN A 120 -17.02 1.40 -9.90
N SER A 121 -15.73 1.10 -9.72
CA SER A 121 -14.83 0.63 -10.77
C SER A 121 -14.12 -0.65 -10.34
N ALA A 122 -13.96 -1.60 -11.28
CA ALA A 122 -13.23 -2.85 -11.07
C ALA A 122 -11.75 -2.72 -11.44
N ASP A 123 -11.43 -1.97 -12.50
CA ASP A 123 -10.09 -1.94 -13.08
C ASP A 123 -9.09 -1.21 -12.18
N ILE A 124 -7.89 -1.77 -12.07
CA ILE A 124 -6.78 -1.11 -11.39
C ILE A 124 -6.52 0.25 -12.02
N GLN A 125 -6.45 1.28 -11.19
CA GLN A 125 -6.15 2.64 -11.64
C GLN A 125 -4.64 2.82 -11.74
N THR A 126 -4.19 3.65 -12.69
CA THR A 126 -2.77 4.03 -12.82
C THR A 126 -2.19 4.40 -11.47
N PHE A 127 -1.04 3.82 -11.11
CA PHE A 127 -0.41 4.06 -9.82
C PHE A 127 -0.11 5.54 -9.58
N ILE A 128 -0.57 6.04 -8.44
CA ILE A 128 -0.39 7.44 -8.07
C ILE A 128 1.06 7.74 -7.69
N GLN A 129 1.62 8.83 -8.21
CA GLN A 129 2.98 9.25 -7.91
C GLN A 129 3.00 10.25 -6.74
N ALA A 130 3.03 9.74 -5.51
CA ALA A 130 3.20 10.54 -4.30
C ALA A 130 4.68 10.93 -4.10
N LEU A 131 5.22 11.67 -5.07
CA LEU A 131 6.63 12.01 -5.25
C LEU A 131 6.81 13.52 -5.45
N PRO A 132 8.00 14.09 -5.22
CA PRO A 132 8.33 15.44 -5.68
C PRO A 132 8.20 15.56 -7.21
N ASP A 133 7.75 16.71 -7.71
CA ASP A 133 7.43 16.90 -9.14
C ASP A 133 8.60 16.58 -10.07
N ARG A 134 9.84 16.87 -9.65
CA ARG A 134 11.06 16.57 -10.43
C ARG A 134 11.28 15.09 -10.76
N TYR A 135 10.64 14.17 -10.02
CA TYR A 135 10.73 12.73 -10.26
C TYR A 135 9.51 12.18 -11.00
N LYS A 136 8.43 12.97 -11.14
CA LYS A 136 7.21 12.48 -11.76
C LYS A 136 7.43 12.32 -13.26
N CYS A 137 6.97 11.21 -13.82
CA CYS A 137 7.01 10.97 -15.25
C CYS A 137 5.79 10.15 -15.72
N SER A 138 5.71 9.81 -17.00
CA SER A 138 4.58 9.03 -17.55
C SER A 138 4.51 7.59 -17.02
N SER A 139 5.61 7.04 -16.49
CA SER A 139 5.66 5.71 -15.90
C SER A 139 5.83 5.80 -14.38
N PRO A 140 4.79 5.53 -13.58
CA PRO A 140 4.88 5.58 -12.13
C PRO A 140 6.01 4.73 -11.55
N ILE A 141 6.26 3.55 -12.12
CA ILE A 141 7.31 2.63 -11.68
C ILE A 141 8.69 3.25 -11.89
N LYS A 142 8.94 3.82 -13.08
CA LYS A 142 10.22 4.50 -13.36
C LYS A 142 10.40 5.67 -12.40
N ALA A 143 9.37 6.50 -12.21
CA ALA A 143 9.40 7.61 -11.26
C ALA A 143 9.72 7.16 -9.83
N TYR A 144 9.09 6.08 -9.37
CA TYR A 144 9.33 5.51 -8.05
C TYR A 144 10.74 4.93 -7.91
N ARG A 145 11.24 4.19 -8.90
CA ARG A 145 12.61 3.64 -8.92
C ARG A 145 13.64 4.76 -8.92
N GLU A 146 13.48 5.79 -9.75
CA GLU A 146 14.38 6.95 -9.77
C GLU A 146 14.40 7.69 -8.44
N TYR A 147 13.23 7.95 -7.85
CA TYR A 147 13.15 8.55 -6.51
C TYR A 147 13.83 7.67 -5.46
N TYR A 148 13.66 6.36 -5.54
CA TYR A 148 14.30 5.42 -4.63
C TYR A 148 15.82 5.47 -4.75
N LEU A 149 16.32 5.43 -5.99
CA LEU A 149 17.75 5.49 -6.30
C LEU A 149 18.39 6.81 -5.88
N LYS A 150 17.73 7.95 -6.12
CA LYS A 150 18.32 9.27 -5.84
C LYS A 150 18.20 9.69 -4.38
N GLU A 151 17.07 9.39 -3.73
CA GLU A 151 16.75 9.97 -2.42
C GLU A 151 16.85 8.96 -1.27
N LYS A 152 16.81 7.66 -1.57
CA LYS A 152 16.80 6.60 -0.55
C LYS A 152 18.12 5.84 -0.49
N MET A 153 18.87 5.76 -1.59
CA MET A 153 20.14 5.01 -1.63
C MET A 153 21.15 5.43 -0.56
N ARG A 154 21.20 6.72 -0.19
CA ARG A 154 22.09 7.21 0.87
C ARG A 154 21.98 6.45 2.21
N PHE A 155 20.85 5.81 2.48
CA PHE A 155 20.63 4.99 3.67
C PHE A 155 20.08 3.59 3.37
N ALA A 156 19.81 3.29 2.09
CA ALA A 156 19.18 2.04 1.72
C ALA A 156 20.18 0.89 1.90
N LYS A 157 19.73 -0.13 2.62
CA LYS A 157 20.48 -1.36 2.88
C LYS A 157 19.58 -2.55 2.53
N TRP A 158 20.19 -3.57 1.96
CA TRP A 158 19.61 -4.89 1.72
C TRP A 158 20.59 -5.90 2.33
N GLU A 159 20.72 -5.88 3.64
CA GLU A 159 21.69 -6.68 4.39
C GLU A 159 21.02 -7.92 5.01
N LYS A 160 19.68 -8.02 4.91
CA LYS A 160 18.88 -9.08 5.51
C LYS A 160 18.44 -10.15 4.51
N GLY A 161 19.36 -10.54 3.64
CA GLY A 161 19.23 -11.67 2.70
C GLY A 161 18.64 -11.33 1.31
N ARG A 162 18.33 -10.06 1.04
CA ARG A 162 18.09 -9.61 -0.34
C ARG A 162 19.35 -8.99 -0.89
N GLU A 163 19.53 -9.08 -2.19
CA GLU A 163 20.47 -8.22 -2.89
C GLU A 163 19.80 -6.87 -3.19
N ALA A 164 20.61 -5.82 -3.36
CA ALA A 164 20.09 -4.56 -3.85
C ALA A 164 19.50 -4.79 -5.26
N PRO A 165 18.31 -4.25 -5.57
CA PRO A 165 17.75 -4.34 -6.91
C PRO A 165 18.71 -3.72 -7.92
N GLY A 166 18.96 -4.44 -9.02
CA GLY A 166 19.76 -3.96 -10.16
C GLY A 166 19.09 -2.84 -10.94
#